data_AF-A0A382NLT0-F1
#
_entry.id   AF-A0A382NLT0-F1
#
_cell.length_a   1.000
_cell.length_b   1.000
_cell.length_c   1.000
_cell.angle_alpha   90.00
_cell.angle_beta   90.00
_cell.angle_gamma   90.00
#
_symmetry.space_group_name_H-M   'P 1'
#
loop_
_entity.id
_entity.type
_entity.pdbx_description
1 polymer ?
#
loop_
_entity_poly.entity_id
_entity_poly.type
_entity_poly.pdbx_seq_one_letter_code
_entity_poly.pdbx_strand_id
1 'polypeptide(L)' 'CPICELGEVYYVTYVFGPRLPAHGRCISTKGELQRLDDRKTQLSAYVIEVCPDCGWNHLVRIASLGGNKF' A
#
# COMPACT_ATOMS: atom_id res chain seq x y z
N CYS A 1 1.60 -19.01 0.95
CA CYS A 1 2.19 -18.35 -0.24
C CYS A 1 2.02 -19.29 -1.43
N PRO A 2 1.58 -18.83 -2.61
CA PRO A 2 1.38 -19.71 -3.77
C PRO A 2 2.69 -20.24 -4.40
N ILE A 3 3.85 -19.71 -3.99
CA ILE A 3 5.15 -20.11 -4.58
C ILE A 3 5.89 -21.11 -3.69
N CYS A 4 6.07 -20.81 -2.40
CA CYS A 4 6.82 -21.68 -1.50
C CYS A 4 5.94 -22.62 -0.66
N GLU A 5 4.60 -22.46 -0.74
CA GLU A 5 3.56 -23.22 -0.03
C GLU A 5 3.60 -23.15 1.51
N LEU A 6 4.77 -22.94 2.10
CA LEU A 6 5.03 -22.92 3.54
C LEU A 6 4.92 -21.52 4.15
N GLY A 7 5.27 -20.48 3.38
CA GLY A 7 5.35 -19.12 3.90
C GLY A 7 3.98 -18.43 3.99
N GLU A 8 3.78 -17.67 5.07
CA GLU A 8 2.58 -16.86 5.29
C GLU A 8 2.53 -15.65 4.34
N VAL A 9 1.32 -15.23 3.98
CA VAL A 9 1.09 -14.06 3.12
C VAL A 9 0.60 -12.89 3.95
N TYR A 10 1.22 -11.73 3.76
CA TYR A 10 0.87 -10.48 4.44
C TYR A 10 0.41 -9.42 3.45
N TYR A 11 -0.51 -8.56 3.89
CA TYR A 11 -0.88 -7.37 3.12
C TYR A 11 0.02 -6.18 3.49
N VAL A 12 0.61 -5.55 2.49
CA VAL A 12 1.36 -4.32 2.61
C VAL A 12 0.72 -3.26 1.72
N THR A 13 0.55 -2.06 2.25
CA THR A 13 0.03 -0.93 1.47
C THR A 13 1.15 0.09 1.23
N TYR A 14 1.42 0.39 -0.04
CA TYR A 14 2.29 1.50 -0.44
C TYR A 14 1.47 2.64 -1.02
N VAL A 15 1.70 3.86 -0.56
CA VAL A 15 1.04 5.05 -1.09
C VAL A 15 2.04 5.90 -1.87
N PHE A 16 1.63 6.30 -3.07
CA PHE A 16 2.40 7.14 -3.98
C PHE A 16 1.65 8.43 -4.28
N GLY A 17 2.42 9.49 -4.56
CA GLY A 17 1.90 10.78 -5.00
C GLY A 17 2.77 11.95 -4.55
N PRO A 18 2.33 13.18 -4.79
CA PRO A 18 3.12 14.37 -4.49
C PRO A 18 3.51 14.46 -3.01
N ARG A 19 4.75 14.90 -2.76
CA ARG A 19 5.32 15.09 -1.41
C ARG A 19 5.42 13.80 -0.57
N LEU A 20 5.45 12.64 -1.24
CA LEU A 20 5.89 11.37 -0.67
C LEU A 20 7.26 11.00 -1.27
N PRO A 21 8.03 10.11 -0.62
CA PRO A 21 9.28 9.60 -1.19
C PRO A 21 9.06 8.98 -2.57
N ALA A 22 10.07 9.01 -3.43
CA ALA A 22 10.00 8.43 -4.77
C ALA A 22 9.69 6.92 -4.76
N HIS A 23 10.16 6.21 -3.73
CA HIS A 23 9.86 4.80 -3.49
C HIS A 23 8.49 4.56 -2.83
N GLY A 24 7.67 5.60 -2.69
CA GLY A 24 6.40 5.55 -2.00
C GLY A 24 6.53 5.53 -0.48
N ARG A 25 5.39 5.52 0.19
CA ARG A 25 5.28 5.40 1.65
C ARG A 25 4.63 4.08 2.02
N CYS A 26 5.37 3.20 2.70
CA CYS A 26 4.80 2.01 3.31
C CYS A 26 3.97 2.40 4.54
N ILE A 27 2.73 1.94 4.59
CA ILE A 27 1.84 2.19 5.73
C ILE A 27 2.14 1.18 6.82
N SER A 28 2.69 1.67 7.94
CA SER A 28 3.17 0.82 9.04
C SER A 28 2.49 1.13 10.37
N THR A 29 1.71 2.22 10.46
CA THR A 29 1.07 2.65 11.71
C THR A 29 -0.43 2.87 11.57
N LYS A 30 -1.16 2.59 12.66
CA LYS A 30 -2.61 2.81 12.72
C LYS A 30 -2.93 4.29 12.46
N GLY A 31 -3.94 4.54 11.62
CA GLY A 31 -4.41 5.89 11.28
C GLY A 31 -3.57 6.63 10.25
N GLU A 32 -2.41 6.10 9.82
CA GLU A 32 -1.59 6.72 8.78
C GLU A 32 -2.29 6.78 7.43
N LEU A 33 -2.95 5.69 7.02
CA LEU A 33 -3.73 5.64 5.78
C LEU A 33 -4.85 6.69 5.78
N GLN A 34 -5.58 6.83 6.90
CA GLN A 34 -6.64 7.84 7.04
C GLN A 34 -6.08 9.25 6.88
N ARG A 35 -4.95 9.57 7.55
CA ARG A 35 -4.29 10.88 7.41
C ARG A 35 -3.86 11.20 5.98
N LEU A 36 -3.52 10.18 5.18
CA LEU A 36 -3.22 10.37 3.76
C LEU A 36 -4.50 10.57 2.95
N ASP A 37 -5.57 9.85 3.29
CA ASP A 37 -6.87 9.96 2.66
C ASP A 37 -7.61 11.27 2.96
N ASP A 38 -7.27 11.95 4.06
CA ASP A 38 -7.80 13.28 4.40
C ASP A 38 -7.10 14.41 3.62
N ARG A 39 -6.06 14.12 2.82
CA ARG A 39 -5.34 15.14 2.05
C ARG A 39 -6.15 15.57 0.82
N LYS A 40 -6.12 16.87 0.50
CA LYS A 40 -6.68 17.40 -0.76
C LYS A 40 -5.92 16.96 -2.02
N THR A 41 -4.75 16.36 -1.86
CA THR A 41 -3.94 15.85 -2.97
C THR A 41 -4.39 14.44 -3.30
N GLN A 42 -4.60 14.15 -4.59
CA GLN A 42 -4.88 12.81 -5.05
C GLN A 42 -3.63 11.93 -4.93
N LEU A 43 -3.81 10.77 -4.29
CA LEU A 43 -2.77 9.77 -4.07
C LEU A 43 -3.26 8.40 -4.57
N SER A 44 -2.33 7.49 -4.80
CA SER A 44 -2.62 6.10 -5.19
C SER A 44 -2.06 5.15 -4.15
N ALA A 45 -2.93 4.29 -3.60
CA ALA A 45 -2.56 3.22 -2.68
C ALA A 45 -2.55 1.88 -3.42
N TYR A 46 -1.44 1.16 -3.31
CA TYR A 46 -1.22 -0.16 -3.87
C TYR A 46 -1.23 -1.15 -2.71
N VAL A 47 -2.23 -2.02 -2.69
CA VAL A 47 -2.35 -3.10 -1.71
C VAL A 47 -1.73 -4.35 -2.31
N ILE A 48 -0.70 -4.87 -1.68
CA ILE A 48 0.16 -5.93 -2.19
C ILE A 48 0.15 -7.08 -1.19
N GLU A 49 -0.01 -8.30 -1.68
CA GLU A 49 0.31 -9.52 -0.93
C GLU A 49 1.80 -9.79 -1.03
N VAL A 50 2.46 -10.09 0.10
CA VAL A 50 3.89 -10.41 0.14
C VAL A 50 4.14 -11.68 0.94
N CYS A 51 5.06 -12.51 0.44
CA CYS A 51 5.65 -13.62 1.19
C CYS A 51 7.09 -13.25 1.56
N PRO A 52 7.40 -13.00 2.84
CA PRO A 52 8.76 -12.63 3.26
C PRO A 52 9.76 -13.79 3.10
N ASP A 53 9.30 -15.03 3.14
CA ASP A 53 10.18 -16.20 3.10
C ASP A 53 10.78 -16.47 1.72
N CYS A 54 10.04 -16.14 0.65
CA CYS A 54 10.47 -16.41 -0.73
C CYS A 54 10.48 -15.18 -1.65
N GLY A 55 10.11 -14.00 -1.15
CA GLY A 55 10.11 -12.74 -1.89
C GLY A 55 8.98 -12.59 -2.92
N TRP A 56 8.05 -13.54 -3.00
CA TRP A 56 6.90 -13.41 -3.89
C TRP A 56 6.03 -12.22 -3.47
N ASN A 57 5.52 -11.50 -4.46
CA ASN A 57 4.58 -10.41 -4.25
C ASN A 57 3.52 -10.36 -5.36
N HIS A 58 2.32 -9.90 -5.01
CA HIS A 58 1.21 -9.78 -5.93
C HIS A 58 0.38 -8.54 -5.62
N LEU A 59 0.13 -7.71 -6.63
CA LEU A 59 -0.75 -6.55 -6.53
C LEU A 59 -2.21 -7.01 -6.48
N VAL A 60 -2.89 -6.72 -5.37
CA VAL A 60 -4.27 -7.13 -5.12
C VAL A 60 -5.24 -6.09 -5.65
N ARG A 61 -4.98 -4.81 -5.33
CA ARG A 61 -5.80 -3.69 -5.81
C ARG A 61 -5.04 -2.38 -5.75
N ILE A 62 -5.51 -1.43 -6.55
CA ILE A 62 -5.15 -0.02 -6.47
C ILE A 62 -6.38 0.74 -5.99
N ALA A 63 -6.20 1.64 -5.03
CA ALA A 63 -7.24 2.54 -4.54
C ALA A 63 -6.76 3.99 -4.65
N SER A 64 -7.67 4.89 -4.99
CA SER A 64 -7.41 6.33 -4.86
C SER A 64 -7.62 6.77 -3.42
N LEU A 65 -6.75 7.67 -2.95
CA LEU A 65 -6.87 8.33 -1.65
C LEU A 65 -6.83 9.84 -1.84
N GLY A 66 -7.40 10.56 -0.88
CA GLY A 66 -7.36 12.01 -0.89
C GLY A 66 -8.13 12.62 -2.07
N GLY A 67 -7.73 13.83 -2.45
CA GLY A 67 -8.47 14.63 -3.43
C GLY A 67 -9.66 15.36 -2.82
N ASN A 68 -10.39 16.11 -3.64
CA ASN A 68 -11.66 16.68 -3.22
C ASN A 68 -12.72 15.57 -3.23
N LYS A 69 -13.15 15.16 -2.03
CA LYS A 69 -14.31 14.29 -1.86
C LYS A 69 -15.55 15.16 -2.06
N PHE A 70 -16.32 14.90 -3.12
CA PHE A 70 -17.60 15.56 -3.37
C PHE A 70 -18.66 15.06 -2.41
#